data_AF-A0A382TPS3-F1
#
_entry.id   AF-A0A382TPS3-F1
#
_cell.length_a   1.000
_cell.length_b   1.000
_cell.length_c   1.000
_cell.angle_alpha   90.00
_cell.angle_beta   90.00
_cell.angle_gamma   90.00
#
_symmetry.space_group_name_H-M   'P 1'
#
loop_
_entity.id
_entity.type
_entity.pdbx_description
1 polymer ?
#
loop_
_entity_poly.entity_id
_entity_poly.type
_entity_poly.pdbx_seq_one_letter_code
_entity_poly.pdbx_strand_id
1 'polypeptide(L)'
;MRWPGTGDPRRRRKTIRFLIILLIIGVAVGVSSSVIQGFLGQSDPLKVCIEDRNTPYKMSVTLELYVDGNKAAIPANIGFGDSLGDDLLSSDCQRTIYTLTDDGTIYVEWEEEYPFEIGHFLWIWEFPMKDMDESKSR
;
A
#
# COMPACT_ATOMS: atom_id res chain seq x y z
N MET A 1 -21.15 34.83 17.61
CA MET A 1 -21.94 33.57 17.54
C MET A 1 -22.24 33.12 18.96
N ARG A 2 -23.52 33.02 19.34
CA ARG A 2 -23.98 32.72 20.70
C ARG A 2 -24.28 31.23 20.78
N TRP A 3 -23.37 30.45 21.35
CA TRP A 3 -23.51 28.99 21.48
C TRP A 3 -24.80 28.63 22.23
N PRO A 4 -25.63 27.69 21.72
CA PRO A 4 -26.84 27.29 22.42
C PRO A 4 -26.46 26.55 23.71
N GLY A 5 -26.87 27.08 24.86
CA GLY A 5 -26.74 26.41 26.16
C GLY A 5 -25.68 26.93 27.14
N THR A 6 -25.00 28.05 26.86
CA THR A 6 -23.98 28.63 27.77
C THR A 6 -24.48 29.76 28.68
N GLY A 7 -25.75 30.17 28.57
CA GLY A 7 -26.32 31.28 29.35
C GLY A 7 -26.59 30.96 30.84
N ASP A 8 -26.66 29.69 31.22
CA ASP A 8 -26.88 29.23 32.61
C ASP A 8 -25.66 28.42 33.10
N PRO A 9 -24.96 28.86 34.18
CA PRO A 9 -23.74 28.22 34.67
C PRO A 9 -23.94 26.76 35.13
N ARG A 10 -25.14 26.37 35.59
CA ARG A 10 -25.41 24.98 35.99
C ARG A 10 -25.58 24.05 34.79
N ARG A 11 -26.16 24.54 33.69
CA ARG A 11 -26.32 23.79 32.43
C ARG A 11 -25.00 23.70 31.65
N ARG A 12 -24.19 24.77 31.66
CA ARG A 12 -22.87 24.84 31.01
C ARG A 12 -21.91 23.74 31.47
N ARG A 13 -21.87 23.42 32.77
CA ARG A 13 -21.01 22.35 33.31
C ARG A 13 -21.37 20.97 32.79
N LYS A 14 -22.67 20.71 32.55
CA LYS A 14 -23.14 19.45 31.98
C LYS A 14 -22.79 19.35 30.50
N THR A 15 -23.03 20.41 29.72
CA THR A 15 -22.74 20.44 28.28
C THR A 15 -21.24 20.29 27.99
N ILE A 16 -20.38 20.94 28.77
CA ILE A 16 -18.91 20.80 28.63
C ILE A 16 -18.46 19.38 28.94
N ARG A 17 -19.03 18.72 29.97
CA ARG A 17 -18.73 17.31 30.27
C ARG A 17 -19.12 16.39 29.12
N PHE A 18 -20.29 16.58 28.52
CA PHE A 18 -20.72 15.80 27.35
C PHE A 18 -19.79 16.00 26.14
N LEU A 19 -19.38 17.23 25.86
CA LEU A 19 -18.45 17.51 24.76
C LEU A 19 -17.07 16.89 24.97
N ILE A 20 -16.55 16.91 26.20
CA ILE A 20 -15.26 16.26 26.53
C ILE A 20 -15.37 14.74 26.33
N ILE A 21 -16.46 14.12 26.78
CA ILE A 21 -16.67 12.68 26.60
C ILE A 21 -16.75 12.32 25.09
N LEU A 22 -17.50 13.10 24.30
CA LEU A 22 -17.58 12.88 22.85
C LEU A 22 -16.23 13.06 22.16
N LEU A 23 -15.43 14.04 22.57
CA LEU A 23 -14.09 14.27 22.03
C LEU A 23 -13.14 13.10 22.37
N ILE A 24 -13.17 12.58 23.60
CA ILE A 24 -12.35 11.43 23.99
C ILE A 24 -12.73 10.19 23.20
N ILE A 25 -14.03 9.92 23.03
CA ILE A 25 -14.51 8.77 22.24
C ILE A 25 -14.09 8.93 20.77
N GLY A 26 -14.26 10.12 20.19
CA GLY A 26 -13.87 10.41 18.81
C GLY A 26 -12.37 10.21 18.56
N VAL A 27 -11.52 10.70 19.47
CA VAL A 27 -10.06 10.51 19.38
C VAL A 27 -9.69 9.04 19.58
N ALA A 28 -10.29 8.35 20.55
CA ALA A 28 -9.99 6.94 20.82
C ALA A 28 -10.33 6.04 19.62
N VAL A 29 -11.48 6.23 18.99
CA VAL A 29 -11.88 5.47 17.79
C VAL A 29 -11.02 5.84 16.59
N GLY A 30 -10.72 7.13 16.39
CA GLY A 30 -9.85 7.59 15.30
C GLY A 30 -8.44 6.97 15.36
N VAL A 31 -7.79 7.06 16.52
CA VAL A 31 -6.42 6.54 16.72
C VAL A 31 -6.37 5.01 16.64
N SER A 32 -7.36 4.30 17.18
CA SER A 32 -7.37 2.84 17.08
C SER A 32 -7.57 2.36 15.64
N SER A 33 -8.38 3.06 14.84
CA SER A 33 -8.60 2.69 13.44
C SER A 33 -7.35 2.87 12.54
N SER A 34 -6.58 3.94 12.75
CA SER A 34 -5.37 4.21 11.94
C SER A 34 -4.23 3.23 12.25
N VAL A 35 -4.09 2.80 13.51
CA VAL A 35 -3.05 1.83 13.91
C VAL A 35 -3.33 0.44 13.33
N ILE A 36 -4.59 0.00 13.32
CA ILE A 36 -4.97 -1.32 12.77
C ILE A 36 -4.77 -1.35 11.25
N GLN A 37 -5.11 -0.28 10.53
CA GLN A 37 -4.87 -0.20 9.09
C GLN A 37 -3.38 -0.20 8.75
N GLY A 38 -2.55 0.49 9.54
CA GLY A 38 -1.08 0.46 9.39
C GLY A 38 -0.48 -0.93 9.63
N PHE A 39 -1.02 -1.70 10.58
CA PHE A 39 -0.54 -3.06 10.88
C PHE A 39 -0.99 -4.09 9.84
N LEU A 40 -2.23 -4.01 9.34
CA LEU A 40 -2.74 -4.93 8.31
C LEU A 40 -2.11 -4.70 6.93
N GLY A 41 -1.65 -3.47 6.63
CA GLY A 41 -0.86 -3.19 5.43
C GLY A 41 0.51 -3.87 5.44
N GLN A 42 1.04 -4.23 6.61
CA GLN A 42 2.39 -4.76 6.80
C GLN A 42 2.53 -6.27 6.53
N SER A 43 1.40 -6.96 6.34
CA SER A 43 1.31 -8.39 6.02
C SER A 43 1.00 -8.68 4.55
N ASP A 44 0.71 -7.66 3.74
CA ASP A 44 0.44 -7.84 2.32
C ASP A 44 1.76 -7.78 1.53
N PRO A 45 2.25 -8.90 0.95
CA PRO A 45 3.50 -8.93 0.21
C PRO A 45 3.53 -7.91 -0.94
N LEU A 46 2.40 -7.54 -1.50
CA LEU A 46 2.34 -6.64 -2.65
C LEU A 46 2.56 -5.17 -2.28
N LYS A 47 2.42 -4.82 -1.00
CA LYS A 47 2.41 -3.42 -0.52
C LYS A 47 3.56 -3.07 0.42
N VAL A 48 4.41 -4.04 0.77
CA VAL A 48 5.50 -3.84 1.73
C VAL A 48 6.88 -3.86 1.10
N CYS A 49 7.83 -3.20 1.77
CA CYS A 49 9.25 -3.29 1.48
C CYS A 49 9.86 -4.55 2.11
N ILE A 50 10.83 -5.16 1.42
CA ILE A 50 11.52 -6.37 1.89
C ILE A 50 12.91 -6.12 2.50
N GLU A 51 13.39 -4.88 2.51
CA GLU A 51 14.78 -4.53 2.87
C GLU A 51 15.19 -4.98 4.28
N ASP A 52 14.28 -4.86 5.24
CA ASP A 52 14.52 -5.24 6.64
C ASP A 52 13.97 -6.63 6.99
N ARG A 53 13.58 -7.44 5.99
CA ARG A 53 12.90 -8.72 6.19
C ARG A 53 13.80 -9.89 5.80
N ASN A 54 13.63 -11.01 6.50
CA ASN A 54 14.28 -12.25 6.13
C ASN A 54 13.42 -12.98 5.09
N THR A 55 13.86 -13.00 3.82
CA THR A 55 13.13 -13.57 2.69
C THR A 55 13.75 -14.90 2.20
N PRO A 56 13.49 -16.04 2.87
CA PRO A 56 14.01 -17.33 2.42
C PRO A 56 13.35 -17.83 1.12
N TYR A 57 12.12 -17.40 0.82
CA TYR A 57 11.44 -17.75 -0.43
C TYR A 57 11.90 -16.80 -1.53
N LYS A 58 12.62 -17.35 -2.52
CA LYS A 58 13.16 -16.60 -3.67
C LYS A 58 12.87 -17.33 -4.97
N MET A 59 12.38 -16.60 -5.96
CA MET A 59 12.09 -17.11 -7.29
C MET A 59 12.49 -16.08 -8.34
N SER A 60 12.93 -16.55 -9.51
CA SER A 60 13.13 -15.70 -10.68
C SER A 60 12.43 -16.29 -11.90
N VAL A 61 11.85 -15.42 -12.71
CA VAL A 61 11.15 -15.77 -13.95
C VAL A 61 11.50 -14.75 -15.02
N THR A 62 11.69 -15.21 -16.25
CA THR A 62 11.91 -14.30 -17.39
C THR A 62 10.60 -14.14 -18.16
N LEU A 63 10.18 -12.89 -18.36
CA LEU A 63 9.00 -12.54 -19.14
C LEU A 63 9.42 -11.92 -20.48
N GLU A 64 8.81 -12.39 -21.56
CA GLU A 64 8.83 -11.67 -22.85
C GLU A 64 7.44 -11.13 -23.17
N LEU A 65 7.34 -9.83 -23.43
CA LEU A 65 6.09 -9.16 -23.75
C LEU A 65 6.07 -8.73 -25.21
N TYR A 66 4.96 -8.98 -25.89
CA TYR A 66 4.70 -8.50 -27.25
C TYR A 66 3.39 -7.71 -27.27
N VAL A 67 3.45 -6.45 -27.73
CA VAL A 67 2.28 -5.57 -27.89
C VAL A 67 2.11 -5.28 -29.37
N ASP A 68 0.93 -5.61 -29.92
CA ASP A 68 0.63 -5.47 -31.34
C ASP A 68 1.67 -6.14 -32.27
N GLY A 69 2.22 -7.28 -31.82
CA GLY A 69 3.25 -8.04 -32.53
C GLY A 69 4.68 -7.51 -32.41
N ASN A 70 4.89 -6.39 -31.72
CA ASN A 70 6.22 -5.83 -31.46
C ASN A 70 6.70 -6.20 -30.05
N LYS A 71 7.98 -6.58 -29.91
CA LYS A 71 8.56 -6.85 -28.60
C LYS A 71 8.55 -5.57 -27.77
N ALA A 72 7.88 -5.60 -26.62
CA ALA A 72 7.83 -4.51 -25.67
C ALA A 72 9.02 -4.62 -24.72
N ALA A 73 9.65 -3.48 -24.43
CA ALA A 73 10.73 -3.41 -23.45
C ALA A 73 10.14 -3.44 -22.03
N ILE A 74 10.70 -4.31 -21.19
CA ILE A 74 10.43 -4.30 -19.75
C ILE A 74 11.54 -3.46 -19.12
N PRO A 75 11.22 -2.33 -18.47
CA PRO A 75 12.23 -1.47 -17.87
C PRO A 75 12.91 -2.15 -16.68
N ALA A 76 14.16 -1.75 -16.44
CA ALA A 76 14.86 -2.07 -15.20
C ALA A 76 14.25 -1.33 -14.00
N ASN A 77 14.54 -1.80 -12.80
CA ASN A 77 14.18 -1.18 -11.52
C ASN A 77 12.66 -1.00 -11.27
N ILE A 78 11.81 -1.79 -11.93
CA ILE A 78 10.42 -1.96 -11.49
C ILE A 78 10.43 -2.51 -10.06
N GLY A 79 9.56 -1.98 -9.19
CA GLY A 79 9.46 -2.42 -7.80
C GLY A 79 10.43 -1.72 -6.85
N PHE A 80 11.17 -0.70 -7.31
CA PHE A 80 11.97 0.18 -6.47
C PHE A 80 11.32 1.56 -6.30
N GLY A 81 11.45 2.14 -5.10
CA GLY A 81 10.88 3.42 -4.66
C GLY A 81 11.10 4.57 -5.67
N ASP A 82 10.11 5.46 -5.72
CA ASP A 82 9.90 6.60 -6.64
C ASP A 82 9.04 6.33 -7.89
N SER A 83 8.74 5.07 -8.24
CA SER A 83 7.98 4.77 -9.47
C SER A 83 6.45 4.85 -9.31
N LEU A 84 5.93 4.82 -8.09
CA LEU A 84 4.50 4.97 -7.83
C LEU A 84 4.31 6.02 -6.75
N GLY A 85 3.46 7.02 -7.03
CA GLY A 85 3.11 8.13 -6.14
C GLY A 85 2.33 7.74 -4.89
N ASP A 86 2.74 6.67 -4.23
CA ASP A 86 2.31 6.32 -2.89
C ASP A 86 3.22 7.04 -1.90
N ASP A 87 2.78 8.20 -1.42
CA ASP A 87 3.42 9.08 -0.41
C ASP A 87 3.79 8.36 0.92
N LEU A 88 3.51 7.06 1.02
CA LEU A 88 3.75 6.18 2.15
C LEU A 88 5.02 5.32 2.04
N LEU A 89 5.64 5.21 0.87
CA LEU A 89 6.83 4.39 0.65
C LEU A 89 8.08 5.27 0.54
N SER A 90 9.12 4.91 1.29
CA SER A 90 10.44 5.55 1.21
C SER A 90 11.04 5.40 -0.20
N SER A 91 11.83 6.39 -0.63
CA SER A 91 12.56 6.37 -1.91
C SER A 91 13.43 5.12 -2.07
N ASP A 92 13.89 4.59 -0.93
CA ASP A 92 14.65 3.36 -0.83
C ASP A 92 13.66 2.26 -0.38
N CYS A 93 12.79 1.82 -1.27
CA CYS A 93 11.93 0.67 -0.98
C CYS A 93 11.98 -0.34 -2.12
N GLN A 94 12.53 -1.51 -1.82
CA GLN A 94 12.42 -2.69 -2.66
C GLN A 94 11.15 -3.48 -2.31
N ARG A 95 10.26 -3.65 -3.30
CA ARG A 95 9.06 -4.50 -3.19
C ARG A 95 9.40 -5.99 -3.34
N THR A 96 8.42 -6.84 -3.03
CA THR A 96 8.54 -8.31 -3.17
C THR A 96 8.72 -8.79 -4.60
N ILE A 97 8.19 -8.06 -5.59
CA ILE A 97 8.37 -8.34 -7.01
C ILE A 97 9.12 -7.16 -7.64
N TYR A 98 10.25 -7.43 -8.28
CA TYR A 98 11.09 -6.38 -8.86
C TYR A 98 11.92 -6.88 -10.05
N THR A 99 12.49 -5.95 -10.80
CA THR A 99 13.44 -6.22 -11.89
C THR A 99 14.74 -5.47 -11.62
N LEU A 100 15.89 -6.08 -11.87
CA LEU A 100 17.20 -5.41 -11.76
C LEU A 100 17.67 -4.83 -13.09
N THR A 101 17.32 -5.47 -14.19
CA THR A 101 17.78 -5.19 -15.55
C THR A 101 16.60 -5.13 -16.52
N ASP A 102 16.86 -4.66 -17.74
CA ASP A 102 15.89 -4.53 -18.84
C ASP A 102 15.77 -5.81 -19.71
N ASP A 103 16.30 -6.92 -19.21
CA ASP A 103 16.28 -8.24 -19.86
C ASP A 103 14.95 -8.98 -19.68
N GLY A 104 14.04 -8.44 -18.86
CA GLY A 104 12.76 -9.06 -18.54
C GLY A 104 12.83 -10.10 -17.42
N THR A 105 13.95 -10.17 -16.67
CA THR A 105 14.05 -11.04 -15.51
C THR A 105 13.36 -10.41 -14.30
N ILE A 106 12.28 -11.04 -13.86
CA ILE A 106 11.50 -10.69 -12.68
C ILE A 106 12.00 -11.53 -11.51
N TYR A 107 12.31 -10.85 -10.40
CA TYR A 107 12.67 -11.45 -9.13
C TYR A 107 11.52 -11.32 -8.16
N VAL A 108 11.32 -12.38 -7.38
CA VAL A 108 10.28 -12.47 -6.37
C VAL A 108 10.89 -12.96 -5.07
N GLU A 109 10.71 -12.21 -3.99
CA GLU A 109 11.23 -12.55 -2.67
C GLU A 109 10.19 -12.33 -1.57
N TRP A 110 10.01 -13.33 -0.70
CA TRP A 110 9.10 -13.23 0.45
C TRP A 110 9.49 -14.11 1.65
N GLU A 111 8.80 -13.92 2.77
CA GLU A 111 9.01 -14.68 4.02
C GLU A 111 8.55 -16.14 3.89
N GLU A 112 7.46 -16.37 3.17
CA GLU A 112 6.82 -17.68 2.98
C GLU A 112 6.39 -17.88 1.52
N GLU A 113 5.96 -19.09 1.15
CA GLU A 113 5.41 -19.35 -0.18
C GLU A 113 4.12 -18.54 -0.38
N TYR A 114 4.08 -17.76 -1.46
CA TYR A 114 2.94 -16.92 -1.82
C TYR A 114 2.61 -17.11 -3.30
N PRO A 115 1.32 -17.19 -3.68
CA PRO A 115 0.91 -17.40 -5.07
C PRO A 115 1.05 -16.10 -5.87
N PHE A 116 2.28 -15.73 -6.20
CA PHE A 116 2.56 -14.58 -7.05
C PHE A 116 2.06 -14.81 -8.47
N GLU A 117 1.25 -13.90 -8.97
CA GLU A 117 0.74 -13.91 -10.34
C GLU A 117 1.43 -12.84 -11.18
N ILE A 118 1.44 -13.06 -12.49
CA ILE A 118 1.95 -12.06 -13.43
C ILE A 118 1.16 -10.75 -13.37
N GLY A 119 -0.12 -10.82 -13.01
CA GLY A 119 -0.96 -9.64 -12.80
C GLY A 119 -0.42 -8.71 -11.71
N HIS A 120 0.15 -9.26 -10.63
CA HIS A 120 0.77 -8.47 -9.57
C HIS A 120 1.99 -7.71 -10.09
N PHE A 121 2.82 -8.35 -10.92
CA PHE A 121 3.97 -7.69 -11.53
C PHE A 121 3.52 -6.54 -12.45
N LEU A 122 2.56 -6.80 -13.34
CA LEU A 122 2.04 -5.78 -14.25
C LEU A 122 1.39 -4.61 -13.51
N TRP A 123 0.77 -4.88 -12.35
CA TRP A 123 0.23 -3.85 -11.45
C TRP A 123 1.33 -3.01 -10.80
N ILE A 124 2.38 -3.63 -10.27
CA ILE A 124 3.55 -2.92 -9.71
C ILE A 124 4.27 -2.11 -10.79
N TRP A 125 4.26 -2.56 -12.04
CA TRP A 125 4.82 -1.82 -13.16
C TRP A 125 3.90 -0.67 -13.65
N GLU A 126 2.65 -0.58 -13.20
CA GLU A 126 1.64 0.32 -13.78
C GLU A 126 1.49 0.14 -15.30
N PHE A 127 1.65 -1.11 -15.78
CA PHE A 127 1.54 -1.39 -17.20
C PHE A 127 0.13 -0.97 -17.69
N PRO A 128 -0.01 -0.19 -18.78
CA PRO A 128 -1.30 0.29 -19.25
C PRO A 128 -2.14 -0.87 -19.77
N MET A 129 -2.94 -1.47 -18.89
CA MET A 129 -3.80 -2.60 -19.22
C MET A 129 -5.10 -2.08 -19.83
N LYS A 130 -5.28 -2.30 -21.14
CA LYS A 130 -6.44 -1.77 -21.86
C LYS A 130 -7.75 -2.51 -21.53
N ASP A 131 -7.66 -3.77 -21.10
CA ASP A 131 -8.81 -4.70 -20.95
C ASP A 131 -8.80 -5.54 -19.65
N MET A 132 -8.00 -5.18 -18.63
CA MET A 132 -7.98 -5.92 -17.36
C MET A 132 -8.79 -5.19 -16.27
N ASP A 133 -9.55 -5.97 -15.50
CA ASP A 133 -10.25 -5.50 -14.31
C ASP A 133 -9.24 -5.30 -13.17
N GLU A 134 -8.90 -4.04 -12.87
CA GLU A 134 -7.92 -3.66 -11.85
C GLU A 134 -8.23 -4.22 -10.45
N SER A 135 -9.50 -4.52 -10.17
CA SER A 135 -9.90 -5.10 -8.89
C SER A 135 -9.42 -6.54 -8.69
N LYS A 136 -9.01 -7.22 -9.76
CA LYS A 136 -8.50 -8.60 -9.75
C LYS A 136 -6.98 -8.68 -9.75
N SER A 137 -6.28 -7.55 -9.86
CA SER A 137 -4.82 -7.47 -9.84
C SER A 137 -4.22 -7.04 -8.49
N ARG A 138 -5.06 -6.75 -7.49
CA ARG A 138 -4.70 -6.29 -6.15
C ARG A 138 -4.93 -7.34 -5.08
#